data_AF-A0A1C6BSL4-F1
#
_entry.id   AF-A0A1C6BSL4-F1
#
_cell.length_a   1.000
_cell.length_b   1.000
_cell.length_c   1.000
_cell.angle_alpha   90.00
_cell.angle_beta   90.00
_cell.angle_gamma   90.00
#
_symmetry.space_group_name_H-M   'P 1'
#
loop_
_entity.id
_entity.type
_entity.pdbx_description
1 polymer ?
#
loop_
_entity_poly.entity_id
_entity_poly.type
_entity_poly.pdbx_seq_one_letter_code
_entity_poly.pdbx_strand_id
1 'polypeptide(L)' 'MLNLKAIRLQKGYSVPKFSELTGIHRRTIEDIEKRGDCKISTAYKFAQILGVTLEELYDEKTPED' A
#
# COMPACT_ATOMS: atom_id res chain seq x y z
N MET A 1 4.60 10.09 1.59
CA MET A 1 5.18 8.74 1.34
C MET A 1 4.05 7.70 1.30
N LEU A 2 4.16 6.61 0.53
CA LEU A 2 3.09 5.61 0.42
C LEU A 2 2.81 4.93 1.77
N ASN A 3 1.58 5.01 2.27
CA ASN A 3 1.18 4.48 3.58
C ASN A 3 0.54 3.09 3.50
N LEU A 4 1.00 2.26 2.58
CA LEU A 4 0.40 0.96 2.27
C LEU A 4 0.35 0.04 3.50
N LYS A 5 1.43 -0.02 4.28
CA LYS A 5 1.55 -0.93 5.43
C LYS A 5 0.51 -0.65 6.50
N ALA A 6 0.34 0.63 6.89
CA ALA A 6 -0.59 0.98 7.95
C ALA A 6 -2.04 0.69 7.54
N ILE A 7 -2.44 1.10 6.33
CA ILE A 7 -3.80 0.90 5.81
C ILE A 7 -4.09 -0.60 5.65
N ARG A 8 -3.14 -1.37 5.12
CA ARG A 8 -3.27 -2.83 4.98
C ARG A 8 -3.51 -3.51 6.33
N LEU A 9 -2.75 -3.12 7.36
CA LEU A 9 -2.90 -3.66 8.71
C LEU A 9 -4.21 -3.23 9.36
N GLN A 10 -4.63 -1.97 9.20
CA GLN A 10 -5.92 -1.46 9.69
C GLN A 10 -7.10 -2.23 9.07
N LYS A 11 -6.99 -2.61 7.79
CA LYS A 11 -7.98 -3.43 7.08
C LYS A 11 -7.86 -4.93 7.39
N GLY A 12 -6.94 -5.34 8.27
CA GLY A 12 -6.78 -6.73 8.71
C GLY A 12 -6.17 -7.67 7.66
N TYR A 13 -5.43 -7.13 6.69
CA TYR A 13 -4.74 -7.92 5.68
C TYR A 13 -3.30 -8.21 6.10
N SER A 14 -2.91 -9.48 6.13
CA SER A 14 -1.49 -9.87 6.18
C SER A 14 -0.84 -9.70 4.80
N VAL A 15 0.50 -9.64 4.72
CA VAL A 15 1.21 -9.60 3.42
C VAL A 15 0.84 -10.81 2.54
N PRO A 16 0.79 -12.06 3.05
CA PRO A 16 0.33 -13.21 2.27
C PRO A 16 -1.08 -13.04 1.72
N LYS A 17 -2.05 -12.64 2.57
CA LYS A 17 -3.45 -12.44 2.16
C LYS A 17 -3.56 -11.30 1.14
N PHE A 18 -2.81 -10.22 1.31
CA PHE A 18 -2.82 -9.10 0.38
C PHE A 18 -2.15 -9.46 -0.95
N SER A 19 -1.13 -10.31 -0.93
CA SER A 19 -0.51 -10.86 -2.14
C SER A 19 -1.50 -11.69 -2.95
N GLU A 20 -2.31 -12.53 -2.30
CA GLU A 20 -3.36 -13.31 -2.94
C GLU A 20 -4.44 -12.42 -3.56
N LEU A 21 -4.89 -11.37 -2.84
CA LEU A 21 -5.90 -10.43 -3.34
C LEU A 21 -5.40 -9.58 -4.51
N THR A 22 -4.14 -9.14 -4.45
CA THR A 22 -3.56 -8.23 -5.46
C THR A 22 -2.96 -8.98 -6.64
N GLY A 23 -2.67 -10.28 -6.50
CA GLY A 23 -1.89 -11.06 -7.45
C GLY A 23 -0.42 -10.61 -7.56
N ILE A 24 0.05 -9.74 -6.66
CA ILE A 24 1.42 -9.23 -6.63
C ILE A 24 2.21 -10.08 -5.64
N HIS A 25 3.44 -10.46 -6.01
CA HIS A 25 4.29 -11.31 -5.17
C HIS A 25 4.55 -10.67 -3.80
N ARG A 26 4.54 -11.47 -2.73
CA ARG A 26 4.75 -11.02 -1.33
C ARG A 26 5.99 -10.12 -1.21
N ARG A 27 7.08 -10.53 -1.86
CA ARG A 27 8.34 -9.77 -1.85
C ARG A 27 8.20 -8.36 -2.43
N THR A 28 7.44 -8.23 -3.52
CA THR A 28 7.18 -6.93 -4.14
C THR A 28 6.37 -6.02 -3.22
N ILE A 29 5.39 -6.58 -2.48
CA ILE A 29 4.63 -5.79 -1.49
C ILE A 29 5.56 -5.32 -0.37
N GLU A 30 6.41 -6.20 0.17
CA GLU A 30 7.40 -5.82 1.20
C GLU A 30 8.37 -4.74 0.72
N ASP A 31 8.88 -4.88 -0.51
CA ASP A 31 9.80 -3.91 -1.10
C ASP A 31 9.10 -2.56 -1.34
N ILE A 32 7.82 -2.55 -1.73
CA ILE A 32 7.01 -1.33 -1.86
C ILE A 32 6.77 -0.69 -0.49
N GLU A 33 6.42 -1.46 0.54
CA GLU A 33 6.22 -0.96 1.91
C GLU A 33 7.52 -0.38 2.49
N LYS A 34 8.68 -0.99 2.17
CA LYS A 34 9.98 -0.51 2.62
C LYS A 34 10.42 0.75 1.88
N ARG A 35 10.23 0.79 0.56
CA ARG A 35 10.62 1.94 -0.28
C ARG A 35 9.67 3.12 -0.09
N GLY A 36 8.41 2.85 0.25
CA GLY A 36 7.37 3.88 0.35
C GLY A 36 6.96 4.45 -1.01
N ASP A 37 7.19 3.71 -2.10
CA ASP A 37 6.89 4.15 -3.46
C ASP A 37 6.59 2.98 -4.42
N CYS A 38 5.71 3.20 -5.39
CA CYS A 38 5.37 2.26 -6.46
C CYS A 38 4.77 2.97 -7.68
N LYS A 39 4.59 2.25 -8.78
CA LYS A 39 3.91 2.79 -9.96
C LYS A 39 2.47 3.17 -9.63
N ILE A 40 1.97 4.26 -10.22
CA ILE A 40 0.58 4.73 -10.07
C ILE A 40 -0.44 3.62 -10.37
N SER A 41 -0.19 2.79 -11.39
CA SER A 41 -1.08 1.66 -11.72
C SER A 41 -1.17 0.62 -10.59
N THR A 42 -0.08 0.40 -9.87
CA THR A 42 -0.03 -0.49 -8.71
C THR A 42 -0.71 0.16 -7.50
N ALA A 43 -0.43 1.43 -7.23
CA ALA A 43 -1.09 2.19 -6.17
C ALA A 43 -2.61 2.22 -6.38
N TYR A 44 -3.08 2.44 -7.61
CA TYR A 44 -4.50 2.43 -7.95
C TYR A 44 -5.14 1.07 -7.65
N LYS A 45 -4.47 -0.02 -8.01
CA LYS A 45 -4.94 -1.38 -7.68
C LYS A 45 -5.03 -1.61 -6.17
N PHE A 46 -4.05 -1.14 -5.41
CA PHE A 46 -4.08 -1.24 -3.95
C PHE A 46 -5.21 -0.42 -3.34
N ALA A 47 -5.41 0.82 -3.80
CA ALA A 47 -6.48 1.69 -3.35
C ALA A 47 -7.86 1.04 -3.56
N GLN A 48 -8.10 0.46 -4.74
CA GLN A 48 -9.34 -0.28 -5.04
C GLN A 48 -9.57 -1.49 -4.12
N ILE A 49 -8.53 -2.30 -3.86
CA ILE A 49 -8.64 -3.49 -3.00
C ILE A 49 -8.81 -3.11 -1.52
N LEU A 50 -8.15 -2.04 -1.08
CA LEU A 50 -8.24 -1.53 0.28
C LEU A 50 -9.51 -0.72 0.53
N GLY A 51 -10.20 -0.29 -0.54
CA GLY A 51 -11.38 0.56 -0.48
C GLY A 51 -11.03 1.94 0.10
N VAL A 52 -9.99 2.57 -0.45
CA VAL A 52 -9.51 3.91 -0.10
C VAL A 52 -9.19 4.68 -1.40
N THR A 53 -9.05 6.01 -1.35
CA THR A 53 -8.59 6.80 -2.49
C THR A 53 -7.06 6.76 -2.63
N LEU A 54 -6.54 7.27 -3.76
CA LEU A 54 -5.08 7.40 -3.93
C LEU A 54 -4.51 8.41 -2.95
N GLU A 55 -5.21 9.50 -2.69
CA GLU A 55 -4.83 10.52 -1.71
C GLU A 55 -4.76 9.94 -0.30
N GLU A 56 -5.70 9.09 0.10
CA GLU A 56 -5.64 8.39 1.39
C GLU A 56 -4.47 7.40 1.47
N LEU A 57 -4.11 6.78 0.33
CA LEU A 57 -2.99 5.84 0.24
C LEU A 57 -1.62 6.54 0.31
N TYR A 58 -1.54 7.82 -0.02
CA TYR A 58 -0.34 8.63 0.03
C TYR A 58 -0.42 9.63 1.20
N ASP A 59 0.38 9.40 2.24
CA ASP A 59 0.44 10.37 3.34
C ASP A 59 1.29 11.58 2.90
N GLU A 60 0.67 12.76 2.89
CA GLU A 60 1.31 14.05 2.61
C GLU A 60 1.98 14.65 3.84
N LYS A 61 2.24 13.85 4.88
CA LYS A 61 3.22 14.20 5.92
C LYS A 61 4.59 14.46 5.29
N THR A 62 4.78 15.70 4.89
CA THR A 62 6.04 16.41 5.02
C THR A 62 6.51 16.16 6.45
N PRO A 63 7.77 15.75 6.69
CA PRO A 63 8.31 15.78 8.03
C PRO A 63 8.23 17.23 8.51
N GLU A 64 7.20 17.57 9.28
CA GLU A 64 7.24 18.71 10.18
C GLU A 64 8.23 18.34 11.29
N ASP A 65 9.25 19.19 11.42
CA ASP A 65 10.47 19.09 12.25
C ASP A 65 10.34 18.45 13.63
#